data_AF-A0A520IU19-F1
#
_entry.id   AF-A0A520IU19-F1
#
_cell.length_a   1.000
_cell.length_b   1.000
_cell.length_c   1.000
_cell.angle_alpha   90.00
_cell.angle_beta   90.00
_cell.angle_gamma   90.00
#
_symmetry.space_group_name_H-M   'P 1'
#
loop_
_entity.id
_entity.type
_entity.pdbx_description
1 polymer ?
#
loop_
_entity_poly.entity_id
_entity_poly.type
_entity_poly.pdbx_seq_one_letter_code
_entity_poly.pdbx_strand_id
1 'polypeptide(L)'
;MRRFLLTTTCLFAVAAPAHAQTVIDTKRTDPVRTATIKAGTPDAIRIAAAGSVVPTAGTAVTIDSANAVVNEGTIQVSNADNATGILANAGTGGGITNSGKIILDETYVATDTDKDGDVDGPFAAGTGRTGIRTAGAYAGAIVNSGSVTVQGNNSAGIWLGGPLTGAFTHDGTTSVTGDGSTAVRVADVTGNVRLAGTIAAVGRGAVAARVDGDIAGALVVQGAIGATGYRSAQA
;
A
#
# COMPACT_ATOMS: atom_id res chain seq x y z
N MET A 1 21.83 53.18 14.58
CA MET A 1 22.43 51.86 14.87
C MET A 1 21.50 50.77 14.33
N ARG A 2 21.84 50.09 13.22
CA ARG A 2 21.03 48.98 12.68
C ARG A 2 21.68 47.66 13.08
N ARG A 3 20.99 46.87 13.92
CA ARG A 3 21.42 45.55 14.37
C ARG A 3 21.06 44.51 13.30
N PHE A 4 22.05 43.78 12.82
CA PHE A 4 21.86 42.57 12.02
C PHE A 4 21.76 41.38 12.97
N LEU A 5 20.65 40.64 12.94
CA LEU A 5 20.56 39.32 13.57
C LEU A 5 21.01 38.27 12.55
N LEU A 6 22.10 37.57 12.85
CA LEU A 6 22.47 36.34 12.15
C LEU A 6 21.73 35.18 12.83
N THR A 7 20.71 34.64 12.18
CA THR A 7 20.10 33.36 12.54
C THR A 7 20.95 32.23 11.98
N THR A 8 21.72 31.57 12.84
CA THR A 8 22.48 30.37 12.51
C THR A 8 21.56 29.15 12.66
N THR A 9 21.04 28.62 11.56
CA THR A 9 20.34 27.32 11.54
C THR A 9 21.38 26.19 11.53
N CYS A 10 21.54 25.49 12.66
CA CYS A 10 22.27 24.24 12.73
C CYS A 10 21.49 23.15 11.98
N LEU A 11 21.98 22.76 10.81
CA LEU A 11 21.49 21.61 10.06
C LEU A 11 22.02 20.33 10.72
N PHE A 12 21.21 19.68 11.55
CA PHE A 12 21.51 18.34 12.07
C PHE A 12 21.29 17.32 10.94
N ALA A 13 22.36 16.95 10.24
CA ALA A 13 22.35 15.80 9.34
C ALA A 13 22.38 14.52 10.20
N VAL A 14 21.22 13.89 10.39
CA VAL A 14 21.14 12.54 10.95
C VAL A 14 21.61 11.58 9.87
N ALA A 15 22.85 11.12 9.97
CA ALA A 15 23.35 10.03 9.14
C ALA A 15 22.65 8.73 9.56
N ALA A 16 21.61 8.36 8.82
CA ALA A 16 21.05 7.02 8.92
C ALA A 16 22.06 6.02 8.34
N PRO A 17 22.28 4.85 8.98
CA PRO A 17 23.14 3.82 8.43
C PRO A 17 22.61 3.39 7.06
N ALA A 18 23.43 3.55 6.02
CA ALA A 18 23.14 3.02 4.70
C ALA A 18 23.31 1.50 4.76
N HIS A 19 22.23 0.78 5.07
CA HIS A 19 22.19 -0.65 4.79
C HIS A 19 22.33 -0.84 3.28
N ALA A 20 23.20 -1.74 2.85
CA ALA A 20 23.23 -2.17 1.47
C ALA A 20 21.82 -2.66 1.10
N GLN A 21 21.32 -2.22 -0.05
CA GLN A 21 20.03 -2.62 -0.58
C GLN A 21 20.21 -2.92 -2.06
N THR A 22 19.51 -3.93 -2.56
CA THR A 22 19.46 -4.24 -3.97
C THR A 22 18.47 -3.29 -4.65
N VAL A 23 18.98 -2.51 -5.61
CA VAL A 23 18.19 -1.51 -6.34
C VAL A 23 17.61 -2.12 -7.61
N ILE A 24 16.30 -1.96 -7.81
CA ILE A 24 15.60 -2.22 -9.05
C ILE A 24 15.33 -0.85 -9.69
N ASP A 25 16.09 -0.50 -10.71
CA ASP A 25 16.02 0.78 -11.44
C ASP A 25 15.43 0.66 -12.85
N THR A 26 15.13 -0.57 -13.27
CA THR A 26 14.56 -0.94 -14.56
C THR A 26 13.37 -1.88 -14.37
N LYS A 27 12.60 -2.12 -15.43
CA LYS A 27 11.43 -3.02 -15.39
C LYS A 27 11.85 -4.46 -15.13
N ARG A 28 11.20 -5.12 -14.17
CA ARG A 28 11.20 -6.56 -13.96
C ARG A 28 9.81 -7.14 -14.19
N THR A 29 9.74 -8.30 -14.83
CA THR A 29 8.49 -9.05 -15.04
C THR A 29 8.37 -10.26 -14.12
N ASP A 30 9.44 -10.61 -13.42
CA ASP A 30 9.41 -11.70 -12.45
C ASP A 30 9.15 -11.15 -11.04
N PRO A 31 8.41 -11.89 -10.19
CA PRO A 31 8.32 -11.61 -8.77
C PRO A 31 9.68 -11.52 -8.09
N VAL A 32 9.78 -10.68 -7.08
CA VAL A 32 11.01 -10.49 -6.29
C VAL A 32 10.81 -10.84 -4.83
N ARG A 33 11.88 -11.30 -4.17
CA ARG A 33 11.85 -11.76 -2.78
C ARG A 33 13.04 -11.25 -1.99
N THR A 34 12.82 -10.78 -0.77
CA THR A 34 13.89 -10.27 0.09
C THR A 34 14.94 -11.32 0.46
N ALA A 35 14.58 -12.61 0.51
CA ALA A 35 15.51 -13.69 0.85
C ALA A 35 16.48 -14.07 -0.28
N THR A 36 16.21 -13.67 -1.53
CA THR A 36 17.00 -14.12 -2.69
C THR A 36 17.42 -12.99 -3.65
N ILE A 37 17.01 -11.75 -3.40
CA ILE A 37 17.18 -10.64 -4.35
C ILE A 37 18.65 -10.41 -4.75
N LYS A 38 19.61 -10.65 -3.84
CA LYS A 38 21.03 -10.44 -4.07
C LYS A 38 21.70 -11.75 -4.50
N ALA A 39 21.46 -12.13 -5.75
CA ALA A 39 22.03 -13.35 -6.35
C ALA A 39 21.80 -14.62 -5.50
N GLY A 40 20.58 -14.78 -4.98
CA GLY A 40 20.21 -15.93 -4.13
C GLY A 40 20.44 -15.73 -2.63
N THR A 41 20.95 -14.57 -2.22
CA THR A 41 21.14 -14.22 -0.80
C THR A 41 20.13 -13.15 -0.33
N PRO A 42 19.82 -13.09 0.98
CA PRO A 42 18.92 -12.07 1.50
C PRO A 42 19.48 -10.67 1.43
N ASP A 43 18.65 -9.71 1.02
CA ASP A 43 18.99 -8.28 1.06
C ASP A 43 17.72 -7.41 1.12
N ALA A 44 17.87 -6.13 1.45
CA ALA A 44 16.78 -5.16 1.34
C ALA A 44 16.48 -4.85 -0.14
N ILE A 45 15.23 -4.54 -0.46
CA ILE A 45 14.80 -4.19 -1.82
C ILE A 45 14.47 -2.71 -1.87
N ARG A 46 15.06 -2.00 -2.83
CA ARG A 46 14.59 -0.68 -3.24
C ARG A 46 14.19 -0.68 -4.71
N ILE A 47 12.92 -0.44 -4.99
CA ILE A 47 12.44 -0.13 -6.35
C ILE A 47 12.58 1.38 -6.52
N ALA A 48 13.58 1.81 -7.28
CA ALA A 48 13.83 3.23 -7.53
C ALA A 48 12.71 3.83 -8.40
N ALA A 49 12.61 5.16 -8.44
CA ALA A 49 11.56 5.87 -9.19
C ALA A 49 11.42 5.45 -10.67
N ALA A 50 12.53 5.11 -11.34
CA ALA A 50 12.54 4.62 -12.72
C ALA A 50 12.27 3.11 -12.86
N GLY A 51 12.38 2.36 -11.75
CA GLY A 51 12.21 0.92 -11.71
C GLY A 51 10.75 0.48 -11.62
N SER A 52 10.50 -0.76 -12.00
CA SER A 52 9.19 -1.37 -11.80
C SER A 52 9.23 -2.88 -11.62
N VAL A 53 8.22 -3.43 -10.96
CA VAL A 53 8.00 -4.88 -10.81
C VAL A 53 6.58 -5.19 -11.31
N VAL A 54 6.50 -5.86 -12.45
CA VAL A 54 5.27 -6.02 -13.24
C VAL A 54 5.06 -7.48 -13.67
N PRO A 55 4.84 -8.41 -12.73
CA PRO A 55 4.49 -9.77 -13.08
C PRO A 55 3.07 -9.86 -13.61
N THR A 56 2.79 -10.97 -14.28
CA THR A 56 1.47 -11.21 -14.90
C THR A 56 0.40 -11.64 -13.90
N ALA A 57 0.78 -12.25 -12.77
CA ALA A 57 -0.13 -12.70 -11.72
C ALA A 57 0.61 -12.92 -10.39
N GLY A 58 -0.16 -13.19 -9.32
CA GLY A 58 0.38 -13.56 -8.01
C GLY A 58 0.93 -12.38 -7.22
N THR A 59 1.99 -12.64 -6.43
CA THR A 59 2.62 -11.62 -5.58
C THR A 59 3.82 -10.99 -6.29
N ALA A 60 3.87 -9.67 -6.39
CA ALA A 60 4.99 -8.97 -7.04
C ALA A 60 6.23 -8.85 -6.16
N VAL A 61 6.09 -8.46 -4.90
CA VAL A 61 7.19 -8.36 -3.93
C VAL A 61 6.86 -9.19 -2.69
N THR A 62 7.72 -10.13 -2.33
CA THR A 62 7.58 -10.93 -1.09
C THR A 62 8.66 -10.55 -0.07
N ILE A 63 8.24 -10.29 1.16
CA ILE A 63 9.11 -10.12 2.33
C ILE A 63 9.10 -11.43 3.10
N ASP A 64 10.10 -12.25 2.85
CA ASP A 64 10.37 -13.56 3.44
C ASP A 64 11.67 -13.59 4.27
N SER A 65 12.22 -12.42 4.59
CA SER A 65 13.33 -12.21 5.54
C SER A 65 13.10 -10.96 6.40
N ALA A 66 14.04 -10.60 7.27
CA ALA A 66 13.96 -9.39 8.11
C ALA A 66 14.45 -8.11 7.39
N ASN A 67 14.39 -8.09 6.06
CA ASN A 67 14.90 -6.97 5.25
C ASN A 67 13.78 -6.04 4.79
N ALA A 68 14.07 -4.74 4.74
CA ALA A 68 13.12 -3.71 4.35
C ALA A 68 12.76 -3.77 2.85
N VAL A 69 11.56 -3.27 2.52
CA VAL A 69 11.14 -2.95 1.15
C VAL A 69 10.82 -1.47 1.04
N VAL A 70 11.46 -0.80 0.08
CA VAL A 70 11.19 0.60 -0.29
C VAL A 70 10.73 0.65 -1.75
N ASN A 71 9.52 1.12 -2.00
CA ASN A 71 8.98 1.35 -3.33
C ASN A 71 8.86 2.84 -3.63
N GLU A 72 9.72 3.34 -4.50
CA GLU A 72 9.67 4.69 -5.10
C GLU A 72 9.14 4.65 -6.54
N GLY A 73 9.18 3.47 -7.19
CA GLY A 73 8.77 3.25 -8.57
C GLY A 73 7.34 2.70 -8.71
N THR A 74 7.15 1.74 -9.62
CA THR A 74 5.84 1.13 -9.89
C THR A 74 5.83 -0.37 -9.62
N ILE A 75 4.91 -0.83 -8.79
CA ILE A 75 4.52 -2.23 -8.67
C ILE A 75 3.16 -2.39 -9.35
N GLN A 76 3.03 -3.30 -10.29
CA GLN A 76 1.77 -3.48 -11.02
C GLN A 76 1.48 -4.94 -11.34
N VAL A 77 0.25 -5.37 -11.09
CA VAL A 77 -0.27 -6.67 -11.54
C VAL A 77 -1.64 -6.44 -12.13
N SER A 78 -1.77 -6.62 -13.44
CA SER A 78 -3.00 -6.29 -14.16
C SER A 78 -3.79 -7.54 -14.50
N ASN A 79 -5.12 -7.44 -14.34
CA ASN A 79 -6.09 -8.44 -14.77
C ASN A 79 -5.82 -9.86 -14.21
N ALA A 80 -5.42 -9.93 -12.93
CA ALA A 80 -5.16 -11.19 -12.25
C ALA A 80 -5.84 -11.22 -10.88
N ASP A 81 -6.64 -12.25 -10.63
CA ASP A 81 -7.24 -12.48 -9.31
C ASP A 81 -6.20 -12.90 -8.28
N ASN A 82 -6.51 -12.64 -7.00
CA ASN A 82 -5.65 -12.99 -5.87
C ASN A 82 -4.23 -12.39 -5.96
N ALA A 83 -4.08 -11.31 -6.74
CA ALA A 83 -2.81 -10.61 -6.89
C ALA A 83 -2.46 -9.85 -5.63
N THR A 84 -1.17 -9.78 -5.30
CA THR A 84 -0.66 -8.98 -4.19
C THR A 84 0.51 -8.12 -4.64
N GLY A 85 0.49 -6.82 -4.31
CA GLY A 85 1.60 -5.93 -4.63
C GLY A 85 2.82 -6.27 -3.77
N ILE A 86 2.70 -6.04 -2.47
CA ILE A 86 3.71 -6.40 -1.47
C ILE A 86 3.08 -7.35 -0.45
N LEU A 87 3.65 -8.55 -0.30
CA LEU A 87 3.30 -9.52 0.73
C LEU A 87 4.42 -9.63 1.74
N ALA A 88 4.17 -9.31 3.00
CA ALA A 88 5.04 -9.69 4.10
C ALA A 88 4.58 -10.99 4.76
N ASN A 89 5.43 -12.01 4.75
CA ASN A 89 5.15 -13.28 5.40
C ASN A 89 5.06 -13.10 6.93
N ALA A 90 4.30 -13.97 7.59
CA ALA A 90 4.18 -13.92 9.04
C ALA A 90 5.54 -14.14 9.72
N GLY A 91 5.81 -13.38 10.78
CA GLY A 91 7.06 -13.46 11.56
C GLY A 91 8.26 -12.74 10.91
N THR A 92 8.08 -12.06 9.78
CA THR A 92 9.15 -11.27 9.14
C THR A 92 9.16 -9.82 9.63
N GLY A 93 10.08 -9.01 9.09
CA GLY A 93 10.20 -7.62 9.48
C GLY A 93 11.00 -6.76 8.50
N GLY A 94 11.54 -5.65 9.00
CA GLY A 94 12.40 -4.72 8.26
C GLY A 94 11.70 -3.43 7.82
N GLY A 95 10.37 -3.43 7.77
CA GLY A 95 9.55 -2.28 7.39
C GLY A 95 9.22 -2.20 5.90
N ILE A 96 8.14 -1.49 5.61
CA ILE A 96 7.63 -1.26 4.25
C ILE A 96 7.45 0.24 4.07
N THR A 97 8.09 0.81 3.05
CA THR A 97 7.86 2.21 2.65
C THR A 97 7.40 2.26 1.20
N ASN A 98 6.20 2.76 0.96
CA ASN A 98 5.67 3.06 -0.38
C ASN A 98 5.55 4.58 -0.57
N SER A 99 6.40 5.15 -1.42
CA SER A 99 6.29 6.51 -1.95
C SER A 99 5.93 6.53 -3.44
N GLY A 100 6.05 5.38 -4.11
CA GLY A 100 5.68 5.17 -5.51
C GLY A 100 4.23 4.70 -5.72
N LYS A 101 4.03 3.88 -6.74
CA LYS A 101 2.72 3.34 -7.14
C LYS A 101 2.62 1.84 -6.89
N ILE A 102 1.47 1.40 -6.40
CA ILE A 102 1.04 -0.01 -6.40
C ILE A 102 -0.31 -0.07 -7.12
N ILE A 103 -0.39 -0.84 -8.20
CA ILE A 103 -1.57 -0.91 -9.08
C ILE A 103 -1.96 -2.37 -9.25
N LEU A 104 -3.14 -2.74 -8.76
CA LEU A 104 -3.76 -4.05 -8.99
C LEU A 104 -5.11 -3.85 -9.66
N ASP A 105 -5.11 -3.76 -10.98
CA ASP A 105 -6.28 -3.40 -11.78
C ASP A 105 -6.85 -4.58 -12.56
N GLU A 106 -7.91 -4.31 -13.30
CA GLU A 106 -8.52 -5.23 -14.24
C GLU A 106 -8.89 -4.49 -15.53
N THR A 107 -9.21 -5.25 -16.57
CA THR A 107 -9.65 -4.68 -17.86
C THR A 107 -11.16 -4.55 -17.96
N TYR A 108 -11.89 -4.88 -16.90
CA TYR A 108 -13.35 -4.75 -16.87
C TYR A 108 -13.75 -3.27 -16.90
N VAL A 109 -14.65 -2.95 -17.83
CA VAL A 109 -15.26 -1.62 -17.94
C VAL A 109 -16.76 -1.82 -17.95
N ALA A 110 -17.42 -1.26 -16.94
CA ALA A 110 -18.88 -1.25 -16.85
C ALA A 110 -19.47 -0.35 -17.96
N THR A 111 -20.62 -0.75 -18.51
CA THR A 111 -21.29 -0.07 -19.63
C THR A 111 -22.71 0.32 -19.26
N ASP A 112 -23.18 1.44 -19.78
CA ASP A 112 -24.60 1.82 -19.82
C ASP A 112 -25.27 1.08 -21.00
N THR A 113 -26.04 0.04 -20.70
CA THR A 113 -26.55 -0.95 -21.67
C THR A 113 -27.84 -0.48 -22.33
N ASP A 114 -28.73 0.19 -21.59
CA ASP A 114 -30.01 0.68 -22.08
C ASP A 114 -30.01 2.19 -22.42
N LYS A 115 -28.90 2.88 -22.15
CA LYS A 115 -28.59 4.26 -22.56
C LYS A 115 -29.45 5.31 -21.88
N ASP A 116 -29.84 5.07 -20.64
CA ASP A 116 -30.60 6.04 -19.84
C ASP A 116 -29.71 7.01 -19.03
N GLY A 117 -28.39 6.80 -19.05
CA GLY A 117 -27.39 7.72 -18.51
C GLY A 117 -26.73 7.25 -17.22
N ASP A 118 -27.07 6.07 -16.69
CA ASP A 118 -26.28 5.42 -15.64
C ASP A 118 -25.58 4.14 -16.09
N VAL A 119 -24.43 3.87 -15.46
CA VAL A 119 -23.57 2.74 -15.83
C VAL A 119 -24.02 1.49 -15.09
N ASP A 120 -24.37 0.46 -15.87
CA ASP A 120 -24.84 -0.83 -15.35
C ASP A 120 -23.73 -1.73 -14.82
N GLY A 121 -24.16 -2.81 -14.16
CA GLY A 121 -23.31 -3.95 -13.83
C GLY A 121 -22.52 -3.77 -12.54
N PRO A 122 -21.62 -4.72 -12.23
CA PRO A 122 -20.81 -4.68 -11.02
C PRO A 122 -19.76 -3.55 -11.05
N PHE A 123 -19.22 -3.19 -9.89
CA PHE A 123 -18.10 -2.25 -9.79
C PHE A 123 -16.78 -2.84 -10.30
N ALA A 124 -16.61 -4.15 -10.12
CA ALA A 124 -15.42 -4.90 -10.44
C ALA A 124 -15.79 -6.34 -10.84
N ALA A 125 -15.02 -6.97 -11.73
CA ALA A 125 -15.26 -8.36 -12.14
C ALA A 125 -14.36 -9.34 -11.37
N GLY A 126 -13.09 -9.01 -11.21
CA GLY A 126 -12.11 -9.83 -10.50
C GLY A 126 -12.23 -9.78 -8.98
N THR A 127 -11.33 -10.47 -8.27
CA THR A 127 -11.44 -10.64 -6.81
C THR A 127 -10.09 -10.83 -6.09
N GLY A 128 -10.12 -10.62 -4.78
CA GLY A 128 -9.07 -11.08 -3.84
C GLY A 128 -7.73 -10.34 -3.93
N ARG A 129 -7.70 -9.13 -4.49
CA ARG A 129 -6.45 -8.38 -4.69
C ARG A 129 -6.06 -7.62 -3.43
N THR A 130 -4.77 -7.56 -3.11
CA THR A 130 -4.28 -6.78 -1.96
C THR A 130 -3.03 -5.95 -2.31
N GLY A 131 -3.08 -4.63 -2.18
CA GLY A 131 -1.94 -3.76 -2.48
C GLY A 131 -0.73 -4.05 -1.58
N ILE A 132 -0.89 -3.86 -0.26
CA ILE A 132 0.10 -4.22 0.76
C ILE A 132 -0.55 -5.17 1.77
N ARG A 133 0.05 -6.34 1.99
CA ARG A 133 -0.48 -7.38 2.89
C ARG A 133 0.57 -7.84 3.88
N THR A 134 0.22 -7.93 5.16
CA THR A 134 0.95 -8.81 6.09
C THR A 134 0.16 -10.11 6.26
N ALA A 135 0.83 -11.26 6.19
CA ALA A 135 0.19 -12.57 6.32
C ALA A 135 -0.07 -12.98 7.78
N GLY A 136 0.47 -12.22 8.74
CA GLY A 136 0.38 -12.45 10.17
C GLY A 136 1.17 -11.37 10.92
N ALA A 137 1.77 -11.74 12.05
CA ALA A 137 2.62 -10.84 12.83
C ALA A 137 3.76 -10.27 11.97
N TYR A 138 4.03 -8.97 12.06
CA TYR A 138 5.09 -8.30 11.30
C TYR A 138 5.78 -7.24 12.16
N ALA A 139 7.11 -7.10 12.03
CA ALA A 139 7.90 -6.14 12.79
C ALA A 139 8.57 -5.08 11.90
N GLY A 140 8.29 -3.80 12.18
CA GLY A 140 8.79 -2.68 11.40
C GLY A 140 7.67 -1.72 11.02
N ALA A 141 8.01 -0.46 10.76
CA ALA A 141 7.01 0.52 10.36
C ALA A 141 6.48 0.22 8.96
N ILE A 142 5.19 0.50 8.74
CA ILE A 142 4.57 0.49 7.41
C ILE A 142 4.14 1.91 7.09
N VAL A 143 4.71 2.47 6.03
CA VAL A 143 4.50 3.86 5.62
C VAL A 143 4.01 3.90 4.17
N ASN A 144 2.83 4.47 3.94
CA ASN A 144 2.29 4.75 2.61
C ASN A 144 2.15 6.26 2.41
N SER A 145 3.06 6.85 1.64
CA SER A 145 2.98 8.24 1.13
C SER A 145 2.67 8.30 -0.37
N GLY A 146 2.80 7.18 -1.08
CA GLY A 146 2.49 7.03 -2.50
C GLY A 146 1.02 6.67 -2.77
N SER A 147 0.78 6.06 -3.94
CA SER A 147 -0.56 5.63 -4.36
C SER A 147 -0.73 4.11 -4.35
N VAL A 148 -1.84 3.63 -3.81
CA VAL A 148 -2.29 2.23 -3.90
C VAL A 148 -3.66 2.20 -4.57
N THR A 149 -3.75 1.59 -5.75
CA THR A 149 -5.00 1.45 -6.49
C THR A 149 -5.32 -0.03 -6.68
N VAL A 150 -6.50 -0.44 -6.22
CA VAL A 150 -6.97 -1.82 -6.35
C VAL A 150 -8.37 -1.83 -6.95
N GLN A 151 -8.59 -2.61 -7.99
CA GLN A 151 -9.91 -2.88 -8.55
C GLN A 151 -10.17 -4.37 -8.39
N GLY A 152 -11.28 -4.78 -7.80
CA GLY A 152 -11.59 -6.17 -7.48
C GLY A 152 -12.55 -6.29 -6.30
N ASN A 153 -13.45 -7.28 -6.35
CA ASN A 153 -14.31 -7.65 -5.24
C ASN A 153 -13.50 -8.30 -4.10
N ASN A 154 -13.99 -8.24 -2.87
CA ASN A 154 -13.37 -8.84 -1.67
C ASN A 154 -11.87 -8.53 -1.57
N SER A 155 -11.48 -7.30 -1.92
CA SER A 155 -10.11 -6.87 -2.09
C SER A 155 -9.73 -5.82 -1.05
N ALA A 156 -8.45 -5.52 -0.94
CA ALA A 156 -7.96 -4.50 -0.03
C ALA A 156 -6.83 -3.65 -0.61
N GLY A 157 -6.75 -2.39 -0.21
CA GLY A 157 -5.61 -1.54 -0.54
C GLY A 157 -4.43 -1.93 0.33
N ILE A 158 -4.60 -1.81 1.64
CA ILE A 158 -3.63 -2.21 2.65
C ILE A 158 -4.34 -3.06 3.70
N TRP A 159 -3.84 -4.27 3.95
CA TRP A 159 -4.40 -5.18 4.93
C TRP A 159 -3.31 -5.78 5.83
N LEU A 160 -3.37 -5.43 7.11
CA LEU A 160 -2.59 -6.10 8.14
C LEU A 160 -3.32 -7.37 8.60
N GLY A 161 -2.80 -8.54 8.19
CA GLY A 161 -3.38 -9.84 8.51
C GLY A 161 -3.04 -10.35 9.92
N GLY A 162 -2.33 -9.57 10.72
CA GLY A 162 -1.96 -9.86 12.10
C GLY A 162 -1.31 -8.65 12.78
N PRO A 163 -0.84 -8.81 14.02
CA PRO A 163 -0.32 -7.70 14.83
C PRO A 163 0.93 -7.05 14.20
N LEU A 164 1.00 -5.73 14.26
CA LEU A 164 2.13 -4.92 13.80
C LEU A 164 2.95 -4.45 15.00
N THR A 165 4.20 -4.91 15.09
CA THR A 165 5.18 -4.33 16.02
C THR A 165 5.89 -3.16 15.33
N GLY A 166 5.35 -1.96 15.48
CA GLY A 166 5.79 -0.77 14.78
C GLY A 166 4.66 0.25 14.63
N ALA A 167 4.91 1.32 13.88
CA ALA A 167 3.89 2.32 13.55
C ALA A 167 3.30 2.06 12.16
N PHE A 168 2.03 2.38 11.99
CA PHE A 168 1.35 2.44 10.69
C PHE A 168 1.08 3.88 10.32
N THR A 169 1.55 4.32 9.15
CA THR A 169 1.34 5.69 8.67
C THR A 169 0.83 5.67 7.23
N HIS A 170 -0.34 6.28 7.02
CA HIS A 170 -0.91 6.54 5.71
C HIS A 170 -1.04 8.05 5.50
N ASP A 171 -0.30 8.59 4.53
CA ASP A 171 -0.31 10.00 4.09
C ASP A 171 -0.66 10.15 2.60
N GLY A 172 -0.56 9.06 1.84
CA GLY A 172 -0.76 9.05 0.40
C GLY A 172 -2.22 8.86 -0.02
N THR A 173 -2.40 8.17 -1.14
CA THR A 173 -3.73 7.82 -1.66
C THR A 173 -3.90 6.31 -1.67
N THR A 174 -4.99 5.80 -1.11
CA THR A 174 -5.43 4.41 -1.30
C THR A 174 -6.85 4.43 -1.84
N SER A 175 -7.08 3.80 -2.99
CA SER A 175 -8.39 3.66 -3.61
C SER A 175 -8.68 2.20 -3.91
N VAL A 176 -9.86 1.72 -3.49
CA VAL A 176 -10.32 0.37 -3.81
C VAL A 176 -11.71 0.42 -4.44
N THR A 177 -11.87 -0.25 -5.57
CA THR A 177 -13.16 -0.37 -6.28
C THR A 177 -13.56 -1.85 -6.35
N GLY A 178 -14.70 -2.20 -5.80
CA GLY A 178 -15.28 -3.55 -5.80
C GLY A 178 -16.08 -3.85 -4.53
N ASP A 179 -17.02 -4.79 -4.65
CA ASP A 179 -17.94 -5.14 -3.57
C ASP A 179 -17.21 -5.90 -2.45
N GLY A 180 -17.61 -5.65 -1.20
CA GLY A 180 -17.02 -6.30 -0.02
C GLY A 180 -15.56 -5.93 0.24
N SER A 181 -15.04 -4.87 -0.38
CA SER A 181 -13.63 -4.49 -0.32
C SER A 181 -13.33 -3.49 0.81
N THR A 182 -12.13 -3.55 1.38
CA THR A 182 -11.69 -2.64 2.45
C THR A 182 -10.42 -1.89 2.05
N ALA A 183 -10.44 -0.56 1.97
CA ALA A 183 -9.26 0.19 1.50
C ALA A 183 -8.08 0.07 2.47
N VAL A 184 -8.26 0.37 3.76
CA VAL A 184 -7.23 0.18 4.79
C VAL A 184 -7.79 -0.63 5.95
N ARG A 185 -7.16 -1.75 6.26
CA ARG A 185 -7.50 -2.62 7.40
C ARG A 185 -6.29 -2.82 8.29
N VAL A 186 -6.42 -2.43 9.55
CA VAL A 186 -5.37 -2.46 10.57
C VAL A 186 -5.79 -3.40 11.71
N ALA A 187 -4.90 -4.29 12.11
CA ALA A 187 -5.06 -5.17 13.28
C ALA A 187 -4.43 -4.51 14.53
N ASP A 188 -3.97 -5.28 15.51
CA ASP A 188 -3.26 -4.72 16.67
C ASP A 188 -1.99 -3.99 16.23
N VAL A 189 -1.69 -2.84 16.84
CA VAL A 189 -0.50 -2.04 16.54
C VAL A 189 0.15 -1.56 17.83
N THR A 190 1.43 -1.86 18.01
CA THR A 190 2.17 -1.44 19.21
C THR A 190 2.60 0.03 19.17
N GLY A 191 2.73 0.62 17.97
CA GLY A 191 3.05 2.02 17.77
C GLY A 191 1.84 2.89 17.45
N ASN A 192 2.12 4.07 16.90
CA ASN A 192 1.07 4.98 16.44
C ASN A 192 0.42 4.47 15.15
N VAL A 193 -0.87 4.74 15.00
CA VAL A 193 -1.61 4.57 13.74
C VAL A 193 -2.04 5.94 13.25
N ARG A 194 -1.65 6.29 12.03
CA ARG A 194 -2.10 7.51 11.39
C ARG A 194 -2.78 7.24 10.06
N LEU A 195 -4.01 7.73 9.93
CA LEU A 195 -4.86 7.64 8.76
C LEU A 195 -5.11 9.05 8.21
N ALA A 196 -4.36 9.44 7.19
CA ALA A 196 -4.47 10.72 6.51
C ALA A 196 -4.38 10.57 4.98
N GLY A 197 -4.21 11.69 4.28
CA GLY A 197 -4.26 11.72 2.82
C GLY A 197 -5.66 11.37 2.34
N THR A 198 -5.76 10.52 1.33
CA THR A 198 -7.04 10.06 0.77
C THR A 198 -7.18 8.55 0.90
N ILE A 199 -8.25 8.08 1.52
CA ILE A 199 -8.62 6.67 1.62
C ILE A 199 -10.05 6.52 1.10
N ALA A 200 -10.19 5.91 -0.07
CA ALA A 200 -11.47 5.76 -0.75
C ALA A 200 -11.80 4.28 -1.00
N ALA A 201 -13.04 3.90 -0.74
CA ALA A 201 -13.56 2.57 -1.10
C ALA A 201 -14.92 2.70 -1.79
N VAL A 202 -15.06 2.09 -2.97
CA VAL A 202 -16.29 2.13 -3.77
C VAL A 202 -16.76 0.70 -4.02
N GLY A 203 -18.00 0.41 -3.65
CA GLY A 203 -18.61 -0.91 -3.83
C GLY A 203 -19.61 -1.23 -2.73
N ARG A 204 -20.53 -2.16 -3.00
CA ARG A 204 -21.49 -2.62 -2.02
C ARG A 204 -20.77 -3.24 -0.82
N GLY A 205 -21.04 -2.72 0.38
CA GLY A 205 -20.38 -3.20 1.60
C GLY A 205 -18.90 -2.82 1.70
N ALA A 206 -18.44 -1.87 0.88
CA ALA A 206 -17.07 -1.39 0.94
C ALA A 206 -16.79 -0.58 2.22
N VAL A 207 -15.57 -0.66 2.73
CA VAL A 207 -15.12 0.03 3.94
C VAL A 207 -13.85 0.81 3.65
N ALA A 208 -13.82 2.11 3.95
CA ALA A 208 -12.63 2.93 3.70
C ALA A 208 -11.50 2.59 4.68
N ALA A 209 -11.76 2.70 5.97
CA ALA A 209 -10.80 2.38 7.02
C ALA A 209 -11.45 1.49 8.08
N ARG A 210 -10.75 0.43 8.48
CA ARG A 210 -11.18 -0.53 9.49
C ARG A 210 -10.03 -0.78 10.47
N VAL A 211 -10.29 -0.54 11.75
CA VAL A 211 -9.37 -0.83 12.86
C VAL A 211 -9.99 -1.95 13.67
N ASP A 212 -9.42 -3.15 13.59
CA ASP A 212 -9.96 -4.37 14.21
C ASP A 212 -9.30 -4.72 15.55
N GLY A 213 -8.17 -4.08 15.89
CA GLY A 213 -7.34 -4.44 17.03
C GLY A 213 -6.95 -3.25 17.89
N ASP A 214 -6.21 -3.55 18.95
CA ASP A 214 -5.77 -2.55 19.92
C ASP A 214 -4.62 -1.70 19.37
N ILE A 215 -4.68 -0.40 19.62
CA ILE A 215 -3.60 0.54 19.28
C ILE A 215 -2.98 1.00 20.59
N ALA A 216 -1.73 0.62 20.85
CA ALA A 216 -1.03 1.01 22.06
C ALA A 216 -0.52 2.48 21.99
N GLY A 217 -0.25 2.98 20.79
CA GLY A 217 0.09 4.38 20.54
C GLY A 217 -1.13 5.29 20.32
N ALA A 218 -0.91 6.43 19.69
CA ALA A 218 -1.99 7.32 19.27
C ALA A 218 -2.63 6.83 17.96
N LEU A 219 -3.97 6.90 17.90
CA LEU A 219 -4.72 6.88 16.64
C LEU A 219 -4.97 8.32 16.19
N VAL A 220 -4.44 8.69 15.03
CA VAL A 220 -4.63 10.02 14.42
C VAL A 220 -5.35 9.87 13.09
N VAL A 221 -6.53 10.50 12.98
CA VAL A 221 -7.33 10.52 11.74
C VAL A 221 -7.39 11.94 11.20
N GLN A 222 -6.74 12.17 10.06
CA GLN A 222 -6.55 13.51 9.49
C GLN A 222 -6.48 13.44 7.95
N GLY A 223 -7.52 12.93 7.29
CA GLY A 223 -7.57 12.83 5.83
C GLY A 223 -8.99 12.77 5.28
N ALA A 224 -9.09 12.72 3.95
CA ALA A 224 -10.32 12.44 3.23
C ALA A 224 -10.56 10.93 3.23
N ILE A 225 -11.37 10.45 4.16
CA ILE A 225 -11.69 9.02 4.32
C ILE A 225 -13.17 8.82 4.02
N GLY A 226 -13.48 8.07 2.96
CA GLY A 226 -14.86 7.91 2.50
C GLY A 226 -15.10 6.57 1.83
N ALA A 227 -16.27 5.99 2.08
CA ALA A 227 -16.74 4.81 1.38
C ALA A 227 -18.14 5.05 0.80
N THR A 228 -18.42 4.49 -0.36
CA THR A 228 -19.75 4.53 -0.97
C THR A 228 -20.09 3.21 -1.66
N GLY A 229 -21.33 2.78 -1.54
CA GLY A 229 -21.89 1.69 -2.35
C GLY A 229 -22.57 2.18 -3.63
N TYR A 230 -22.69 3.50 -3.80
CA TYR A 230 -23.32 4.10 -4.96
C TYR A 230 -22.28 4.50 -6.01
N ARG A 231 -22.62 4.28 -7.28
CA ARG A 231 -21.77 4.60 -8.43
C ARG A 231 -21.69 6.11 -8.70
N SER A 232 -22.74 6.82 -8.32
CA SER A 232 -22.83 8.27 -8.32
C SER A 232 -23.46 8.72 -7.00
N ALA A 233 -22.98 9.85 -6.48
CA ALA A 233 -23.64 10.58 -5.40
C ALA A 233 -23.92 11.97 -5.96
N GLN A 234 -25.19 12.35 -6.09
CA GLN A 234 -25.54 13.74 -6.37
C GLN A 234 -25.36 14.53 -5.07
N ALA A 235 -24.70 15.69 -5.18
CA ALA A 235 -24.63 16.69 -4.12
C ALA A 235 -25.87 17.58 -4.14
#